data_AF-A0A7V1LN28-F1
#
_entry.id   AF-A0A7V1LN28-F1
#
_cell.length_a   1.000
_cell.length_b   1.000
_cell.length_c   1.000
_cell.angle_alpha   90.00
_cell.angle_beta   90.00
_cell.angle_gamma   90.00
#
_symmetry.space_group_name_H-M   'P 1'
#
loop_
_entity.id
_entity.type
_entity.pdbx_description
1 polymer ?
#
loop_
_entity_poly.entity_id
_entity_poly.type
_entity_poly.pdbx_seq_one_letter_code
_entity_poly.pdbx_strand_id
1 'polypeptide(L)'
;MKIIAKILSEIRLYTLLTGVMFFTGAGMISAGELSSSPQWQVVGQGGGGVVSDVVVHPTDPDIVWVETDLTGIFKSTDGGKTF
;
A
#
# COMPACT_ATOMS: atom_id res chain seq x y z
N MET A 1 -28.02 36.29 40.38
CA MET A 1 -26.68 36.22 39.74
C MET A 1 -26.10 34.79 39.66
N LYS A 2 -26.26 33.92 40.68
CA LYS A 2 -25.69 32.54 40.69
C LYS A 2 -26.28 31.58 39.63
N ILE A 3 -27.56 31.74 39.28
CA ILE A 3 -28.26 30.85 38.31
C ILE A 3 -27.77 31.09 36.87
N ILE A 4 -27.56 32.35 36.49
CA ILE A 4 -27.07 32.72 35.16
C ILE A 4 -25.65 32.18 34.94
N ALA A 5 -24.77 32.30 35.94
CA ALA A 5 -23.42 31.76 35.87
C ALA A 5 -23.39 30.23 35.67
N LYS A 6 -24.30 29.50 36.34
CA LYS A 6 -24.46 28.04 36.19
C LYS A 6 -24.95 27.65 34.79
N ILE A 7 -25.93 28.37 34.25
CA ILE A 7 -26.44 28.12 32.89
C ILE A 7 -25.33 28.34 31.85
N LEU A 8 -24.52 29.40 32.00
CA LEU A 8 -23.42 29.68 31.09
C LEU A 8 -22.28 28.64 31.17
N SER A 9 -22.01 28.06 32.34
CA SER A 9 -21.01 26.99 32.46
C SER A 9 -21.47 25.69 31.82
N GLU A 10 -22.76 25.35 31.96
CA GLU A 10 -23.35 24.17 31.32
C GLU A 10 -23.34 24.30 29.80
N ILE A 11 -23.74 25.46 29.26
CA ILE A 11 -23.70 25.74 27.81
C ILE A 11 -22.27 25.62 27.26
N ARG A 12 -21.27 26.15 27.98
CA ARG A 12 -19.85 26.02 27.60
C ARG A 12 -19.36 24.58 27.65
N LEU A 13 -19.85 23.78 28.59
CA LEU A 13 -19.51 22.37 28.69
C LEU A 13 -20.08 21.58 27.51
N TYR A 14 -21.33 21.83 27.12
CA TYR A 14 -21.95 21.17 25.96
C TYR A 14 -21.30 21.57 24.62
N THR A 15 -20.91 22.83 24.43
CA THR A 15 -20.21 23.24 23.20
C THR A 15 -18.79 22.68 23.11
N LEU A 16 -18.10 22.49 24.23
CA LEU A 16 -16.81 21.78 24.26
C LEU A 16 -16.99 20.29 23.97
N LEU A 17 -18.00 19.63 24.52
CA LEU A 17 -18.26 18.21 24.30
C LEU A 17 -18.66 17.88 22.87
N THR A 18 -19.53 18.69 22.25
CA THR A 18 -19.88 18.51 20.83
C THR A 18 -18.68 18.80 19.92
N GLY A 19 -17.89 19.83 20.23
CA GLY A 19 -16.63 20.12 19.52
C GLY A 19 -15.61 18.97 19.56
N VAL A 20 -15.45 18.32 20.73
CA VAL A 20 -14.57 17.15 20.89
C VAL A 20 -15.09 15.94 20.10
N MET A 21 -16.41 15.71 20.06
CA MET A 21 -16.98 14.62 19.25
C MET A 21 -16.80 14.83 17.74
N PHE A 22 -16.84 16.09 17.26
CA PHE A 22 -16.49 16.38 15.86
C PHE A 22 -14.99 16.21 15.58
N PHE A 23 -14.12 16.49 16.55
CA PHE A 23 -12.67 16.31 16.42
C PHE A 23 -12.24 14.84 16.46
N THR A 24 -12.99 13.95 17.13
CA THR A 24 -12.70 12.51 17.19
C THR A 24 -13.45 11.69 16.14
N GLY A 25 -14.57 12.18 15.61
CA GLY A 25 -15.41 11.46 14.64
C GLY A 25 -15.09 11.69 13.16
N ALA A 26 -14.51 12.85 12.78
CA ALA A 26 -14.22 13.16 11.38
C ALA A 26 -12.91 12.53 10.84
N GLY A 27 -12.11 11.89 11.71
CA GLY A 27 -10.87 11.21 11.34
C GLY A 27 -11.02 9.73 10.96
N MET A 28 -12.23 9.17 11.06
CA MET A 28 -12.50 7.76 10.75
C MET A 28 -13.30 7.58 9.45
N ILE A 29 -12.88 8.26 8.39
CA ILE A 29 -13.00 7.65 7.07
C ILE A 29 -11.57 7.26 6.73
N SER A 30 -11.22 5.99 6.96
CA SER A 30 -9.99 5.45 6.39
C SER A 30 -10.09 5.64 4.88
N ALA A 31 -9.31 6.58 4.34
CA ALA A 31 -9.10 6.71 2.90
C ALA A 31 -8.42 5.46 2.30
N GLY A 32 -8.24 4.38 3.07
CA GLY A 32 -7.59 3.16 2.65
C GLY A 32 -8.43 2.28 1.73
N GLU A 33 -9.76 2.42 1.71
CA GLU A 33 -10.61 1.47 0.96
C GLU A 33 -10.79 1.83 -0.53
N LEU A 34 -10.52 3.07 -0.95
CA LEU A 34 -10.62 3.48 -2.35
C LEU A 34 -9.37 3.14 -3.19
N SER A 35 -8.38 2.46 -2.61
CA SER A 35 -7.07 2.26 -3.24
C SER A 35 -6.63 0.79 -3.38
N SER A 36 -7.52 -0.19 -3.20
CA SER A 36 -7.18 -1.60 -3.42
C SER A 36 -6.95 -1.89 -4.91
N SER A 37 -5.79 -1.44 -5.42
CA SER A 37 -5.32 -1.76 -6.75
C SER A 37 -5.16 -3.28 -6.84
N PRO A 38 -5.75 -3.93 -7.85
CA PRO A 38 -5.65 -5.38 -7.99
C PRO A 38 -4.17 -5.77 -8.03
N GLN A 39 -3.77 -6.67 -7.14
CA GLN A 39 -2.42 -7.23 -7.12
C GLN A 39 -2.40 -8.40 -8.10
N TRP A 40 -1.73 -8.18 -9.23
CA TRP A 40 -1.44 -9.25 -10.18
C TRP A 40 -0.35 -10.15 -9.60
N GLN A 41 -0.58 -11.44 -9.63
CA GLN A 41 0.37 -12.45 -9.18
C GLN A 41 0.41 -13.59 -10.18
N VAL A 42 1.58 -14.19 -10.34
CA VAL A 42 1.72 -15.45 -11.07
C VAL A 42 1.02 -16.54 -10.27
N VAL A 43 0.14 -17.29 -10.93
CA VAL A 43 -0.55 -18.43 -10.32
C VAL A 43 0.21 -19.71 -10.67
N GLY A 44 0.50 -20.53 -9.66
CA GLY A 44 1.29 -21.76 -9.82
C GLY A 44 2.80 -21.51 -9.74
N GLN A 45 3.57 -22.49 -10.21
CA GLN A 45 5.03 -22.53 -10.03
C GLN A 45 5.82 -21.56 -10.92
N GLY A 46 5.21 -20.99 -11.97
CA GLY A 46 5.90 -20.19 -12.99
C GLY A 46 6.79 -21.04 -13.91
N GLY A 47 7.24 -20.46 -15.03
CA GLY A 47 8.10 -21.13 -16.02
C GLY A 47 7.38 -22.21 -16.86
N GLY A 48 8.14 -23.24 -17.29
CA GLY A 48 7.64 -24.38 -18.08
C GLY A 48 7.77 -24.25 -19.60
N GLY A 49 8.13 -23.07 -20.12
CA GLY A 49 8.50 -22.84 -21.51
C GLY A 49 9.99 -23.10 -21.80
N VAL A 50 10.44 -22.74 -22.99
CA VAL A 50 11.86 -22.86 -23.37
C VAL A 50 12.59 -21.57 -23.04
N VAL A 51 13.72 -21.71 -22.34
CA VAL A 51 14.69 -20.62 -22.17
C VAL A 51 15.66 -20.67 -23.34
N SER A 52 15.67 -19.60 -24.15
CA SER A 52 16.51 -19.50 -25.34
C SER A 52 17.89 -18.93 -25.05
N ASP A 53 17.98 -17.96 -24.12
CA ASP A 53 19.25 -17.34 -23.74
C ASP A 53 19.24 -16.82 -22.30
N VAL A 54 20.43 -16.72 -21.70
CA VAL A 54 20.66 -16.17 -20.36
C VAL A 54 21.90 -15.26 -20.39
N VAL A 55 21.71 -14.00 -20.03
CA VAL A 55 22.78 -12.99 -20.04
C VAL A 55 22.93 -12.37 -18.65
N VAL A 56 24.17 -12.35 -18.14
CA VAL A 56 24.52 -11.69 -16.86
C VAL A 56 25.17 -10.35 -17.16
N HIS A 57 24.81 -9.31 -16.40
CA HIS A 57 25.43 -7.99 -16.57
C HIS A 57 26.95 -8.08 -16.33
N PRO A 58 27.80 -7.47 -17.18
CA PRO A 58 29.24 -7.74 -17.22
C PRO A 58 30.00 -7.30 -15.95
N THR A 59 29.45 -6.38 -15.17
CA THR A 59 30.08 -5.87 -13.94
C THR A 59 29.20 -6.00 -12.69
N ASP A 60 27.97 -6.51 -12.84
CA ASP A 60 27.02 -6.62 -11.72
C ASP A 60 26.34 -7.99 -11.79
N PRO A 61 26.86 -9.01 -11.07
CA PRO A 61 26.35 -10.37 -11.18
C PRO A 61 24.93 -10.53 -10.62
N ASP A 62 24.39 -9.54 -9.90
CA ASP A 62 23.01 -9.60 -9.41
C ASP A 62 21.99 -9.33 -10.53
N ILE A 63 22.40 -8.68 -11.62
CA ILE A 63 21.51 -8.40 -12.75
C ILE A 63 21.63 -9.51 -13.80
N VAL A 64 20.53 -10.25 -13.99
CA VAL A 64 20.42 -11.35 -14.96
C VAL A 64 19.20 -11.15 -15.84
N TRP A 65 19.33 -11.38 -17.14
CA TRP A 65 18.21 -11.43 -18.07
C TRP A 65 18.05 -12.83 -18.64
N VAL A 66 16.79 -13.24 -18.82
CA VAL A 66 16.42 -14.54 -19.39
C VAL A 66 15.46 -14.31 -20.54
N GLU A 67 15.83 -14.79 -21.73
CA GLU A 67 14.95 -14.80 -22.90
C GLU A 67 14.16 -16.12 -22.93
N THR A 68 12.86 -16.02 -23.23
CA THR A 68 11.99 -17.18 -23.45
C THR A 68 11.39 -17.16 -24.83
N ASP A 69 11.10 -18.34 -25.36
CA ASP A 69 10.54 -18.56 -26.70
C ASP A 69 9.19 -17.86 -26.94
N LEU A 70 8.30 -17.84 -25.94
CA LEU A 70 6.92 -17.34 -26.09
C LEU A 70 6.50 -16.25 -25.10
N THR A 71 7.24 -16.07 -24.01
CA THR A 71 6.80 -15.26 -22.85
C THR A 71 7.58 -13.96 -22.69
N GLY A 72 8.49 -13.67 -23.63
CA GLY A 72 9.35 -12.49 -23.63
C GLY A 72 10.58 -12.65 -22.75
N ILE A 73 11.03 -11.53 -22.17
CA ILE A 73 12.29 -11.43 -21.42
C ILE A 73 11.98 -11.13 -19.96
N PHE A 74 12.64 -11.88 -19.06
CA PHE A 74 12.58 -11.67 -17.62
C PHE A 74 13.88 -11.02 -17.13
N LYS A 75 13.79 -10.22 -16.07
CA LYS A 75 14.95 -9.57 -15.43
C LYS A 75 14.95 -9.92 -13.95
N SER A 76 16.09 -10.38 -13.47
CA SER A 76 16.41 -10.51 -12.06
C SER A 76 17.37 -9.41 -11.61
N THR A 77 17.29 -9.05 -10.33
CA THR A 77 18.25 -8.17 -9.63
C THR A 77 18.79 -8.82 -8.35
N ASP A 78 18.71 -10.14 -8.24
CA ASP A 78 19.20 -10.92 -7.10
C ASP A 78 20.01 -12.17 -7.52
N GLY A 79 20.62 -12.10 -8.71
CA GLY A 79 21.45 -13.17 -9.27
C GLY A 79 20.64 -14.34 -9.82
N GLY A 80 19.38 -14.12 -10.18
CA GLY A 80 18.48 -15.14 -10.73
C GLY A 80 17.78 -15.99 -9.67
N LYS A 81 17.69 -15.53 -8.42
CA LYS A 81 16.88 -16.20 -7.39
C LYS A 81 15.39 -15.91 -7.58
N THR A 82 15.07 -14.71 -8.07
CA THR A 82 13.70 -14.28 -8.44
C THR A 82 13.70 -13.48 -9.74
N PHE A 83 12.56 -13.46 -10.43
CA PHE A 83 12.32 -12.81 -11.73
C PHE A 83 10.95 -12.13 -11.77
#